data_AF-A0A1V4YXV7-F1
#
_entry.id   AF-A0A1V4YXV7-F1
#
_cell.length_a   1.000
_cell.length_b   1.000
_cell.length_c   1.000
_cell.angle_alpha   90.00
_cell.angle_beta   90.00
_cell.angle_gamma   90.00
#
_symmetry.space_group_name_H-M   'P 1'
#
loop_
_entity.id
_entity.type
_entity.pdbx_description
1 polymer ?
#
loop_
_entity_poly.entity_id
_entity_poly.type
_entity_poly.pdbx_seq_one_letter_code
_entity_poly.pdbx_strand_id
1 'polypeptide(L)'
;MGDPKFSRRSFDAPSHPWRGERIKTETEICNAFGLKSKRELWKAQAVLRNLRNQSKQLQARVRLNDEQAKLEASLLLKKCGRMGLLPMDGSTLDDVLGLTPEAVLNRRLQTMVQRKGLAATCKQARQLIVHGHVAIDGRKVTIPGYIVKRSEEEKIAYNALSPISNEMHPVRTGVQKERPVEAPAPIVEDKVNSQLEKVEKVLKKVAADVVEDEGAPADLPDLAAESKEE
;
A
#
# COMPACT_ATOMS: atom_id res chain seq x y z
N MET A 1 13.51 4.53 44.90
CA MET A 1 12.55 4.79 43.80
C MET A 1 13.33 4.65 42.50
N GLY A 2 12.95 3.72 41.62
CA GLY A 2 13.65 3.48 40.35
C GLY A 2 13.33 4.52 39.29
N ASP A 3 13.88 4.35 38.09
CA ASP A 3 13.67 5.29 36.97
C ASP A 3 12.25 5.22 36.40
N PRO A 4 11.56 6.36 36.20
CA PRO A 4 10.22 6.39 35.60
C PRO A 4 10.25 6.11 34.08
N LYS A 5 9.18 5.50 33.57
CA LYS A 5 9.05 5.19 32.14
C LYS A 5 8.64 6.43 31.33
N PHE A 6 9.53 6.90 30.45
CA PHE A 6 9.26 8.01 29.53
C PHE A 6 8.48 7.61 28.26
N SER A 7 7.82 8.59 27.63
CA SER A 7 7.14 8.43 26.35
C SER A 7 8.13 8.08 25.24
N ARG A 8 7.80 7.05 24.45
CA ARG A 8 8.62 6.59 23.33
C ARG A 8 8.01 7.02 22.00
N ARG A 9 8.84 7.12 20.98
CA ARG A 9 8.39 7.43 19.62
C ARG A 9 7.47 6.32 19.10
N SER A 10 6.46 6.69 18.32
CA SER A 10 5.51 5.76 17.69
C SER A 10 5.96 5.27 16.31
N PHE A 11 7.19 5.59 15.91
CA PHE A 11 7.76 5.28 14.60
C PHE A 11 9.27 5.11 14.74
N ASP A 12 9.85 4.35 13.82
CA ASP A 12 11.29 4.19 13.71
C ASP A 12 11.78 4.84 12.41
N ALA A 13 12.88 5.58 12.51
CA ALA A 13 13.55 6.12 11.34
C ALA A 13 14.30 4.99 10.60
N PRO A 14 14.54 5.13 9.29
CA PRO A 14 15.37 4.19 8.55
C PRO A 14 16.80 4.15 9.13
N SER A 15 17.42 2.97 9.10
CA SER A 15 18.79 2.76 9.59
C SER A 15 19.81 3.66 8.89
N HIS A 16 19.80 3.71 7.55
CA HIS A 16 20.72 4.55 6.77
C HIS A 16 19.99 5.66 6.00
N PRO A 17 20.31 6.96 6.17
CA PRO A 17 19.57 8.06 5.55
C PRO A 17 19.56 8.09 4.01
N TRP A 18 20.67 7.74 3.34
CA TRP A 18 20.87 7.99 1.90
C TRP A 18 20.83 6.74 1.03
N ARG A 19 19.80 5.91 1.17
CA ARG A 19 19.53 4.80 0.24
C ARG A 19 18.60 5.28 -0.87
N GLY A 20 19.13 5.45 -2.09
CA GLY A 20 18.40 6.01 -3.23
C GLY A 20 17.09 5.30 -3.55
N GLU A 21 17.12 3.96 -3.67
CA GLU A 21 15.93 3.13 -3.94
C GLU A 21 14.82 3.34 -2.92
N ARG A 22 15.15 3.31 -1.62
CA ARG A 22 14.18 3.57 -0.55
C ARG A 22 13.64 4.99 -0.65
N ILE A 23 14.50 5.99 -0.90
CA ILE A 23 14.06 7.37 -1.01
C ILE A 23 13.05 7.52 -2.15
N LYS A 24 13.29 6.89 -3.31
CA LYS A 24 12.38 6.88 -4.47
C LYS A 24 11.04 6.26 -4.11
N THR A 25 11.03 5.02 -3.61
CA THR A 25 9.78 4.31 -3.25
C THR A 25 8.97 5.03 -2.17
N GLU A 26 9.63 5.54 -1.12
CA GLU A 26 8.96 6.34 -0.09
C GLU A 26 8.34 7.62 -0.67
N THR A 27 9.01 8.25 -1.64
CA THR A 27 8.54 9.50 -2.27
C THR A 27 7.35 9.23 -3.18
N GLU A 28 7.38 8.15 -3.96
CA GLU A 28 6.24 7.69 -4.77
C GLU A 28 5.00 7.46 -3.90
N ILE A 29 5.14 6.72 -2.79
CA ILE A 29 4.05 6.48 -1.84
C ILE A 29 3.57 7.81 -1.21
N CYS A 30 4.50 8.68 -0.81
CA CYS A 30 4.13 9.98 -0.25
C CYS A 30 3.34 10.85 -1.24
N ASN A 31 3.72 10.82 -2.52
CA ASN A 31 3.05 11.56 -3.58
C ASN A 31 1.66 11.00 -3.87
N ALA A 32 1.53 9.67 -4.00
CA ALA A 32 0.26 9.00 -4.26
C ALA A 32 -0.80 9.30 -3.19
N PHE A 33 -0.43 9.19 -1.91
CA PHE A 33 -1.34 9.44 -0.78
C PHE A 33 -1.35 10.90 -0.31
N GLY A 34 -0.57 11.79 -0.95
CA GLY A 34 -0.45 13.20 -0.58
C GLY A 34 0.00 13.41 0.88
N LEU A 35 0.96 12.64 1.37
CA LEU A 35 1.49 12.71 2.75
C LEU A 35 2.29 14.02 2.95
N LYS A 36 2.23 14.62 4.15
CA LYS A 36 3.02 15.85 4.44
C LYS A 36 4.50 15.54 4.62
N SER A 37 4.81 14.39 5.22
CA SER A 37 6.17 14.01 5.57
C SER A 37 6.35 12.51 5.56
N LYS A 38 7.60 12.06 5.34
CA LYS A 38 7.99 10.64 5.43
C LYS A 38 7.71 10.02 6.80
N ARG A 39 7.66 10.85 7.86
CA ARG A 39 7.29 10.40 9.22
C ARG A 39 5.91 9.75 9.25
N GLU A 40 4.97 10.21 8.43
CA GLU A 40 3.64 9.60 8.36
C GLU A 40 3.68 8.20 7.75
N LEU A 41 4.50 8.02 6.71
CA LEU A 41 4.77 6.72 6.12
C LEU A 41 5.45 5.79 7.15
N TRP A 42 6.45 6.27 7.87
CA TRP A 42 7.14 5.50 8.89
C TRP A 42 6.22 5.09 10.06
N LYS A 43 5.24 5.93 10.43
CA LYS A 43 4.19 5.55 11.39
C LYS A 43 3.34 4.40 10.86
N ALA A 44 2.92 4.44 9.60
CA ALA A 44 2.16 3.34 8.99
C ALA A 44 2.98 2.05 8.92
N GLN A 45 4.26 2.15 8.54
CA GLN A 45 5.20 1.02 8.54
C GLN A 45 5.41 0.45 9.96
N ALA A 46 5.51 1.30 10.99
CA ALA A 46 5.67 0.87 12.37
C ALA A 46 4.43 0.11 12.89
N VAL A 47 3.22 0.58 12.54
CA VAL A 47 1.97 -0.15 12.85
C VAL A 47 1.99 -1.53 12.23
N LEU A 48 2.33 -1.62 10.94
CA LEU A 48 2.44 -2.89 10.22
C LEU A 48 3.50 -3.82 10.83
N ARG A 49 4.68 -3.28 11.16
CA ARG A 49 5.76 -4.02 11.82
C ARG A 49 5.29 -4.63 13.14
N ASN A 50 4.56 -3.87 13.96
CA ASN A 50 4.04 -4.36 15.24
C ASN A 50 3.01 -5.48 15.03
N LEU A 51 2.09 -5.34 14.07
CA LEU A 51 1.12 -6.39 13.74
C LEU A 51 1.81 -7.67 13.24
N ARG A 52 2.83 -7.53 12.38
CA ARG A 52 3.61 -8.67 11.86
C ARG A 52 4.42 -9.35 12.96
N ASN A 53 5.08 -8.59 13.83
CA ASN A 53 5.84 -9.15 14.95
C ASN A 53 4.93 -9.89 15.92
N GLN A 54 3.76 -9.34 16.23
CA GLN A 54 2.75 -10.00 17.04
C GLN A 54 2.25 -11.29 16.37
N SER A 55 1.95 -11.26 15.06
CA SER A 55 1.54 -12.45 14.31
C SER A 55 2.62 -13.55 14.34
N LYS A 56 3.89 -13.22 14.05
CA LYS A 56 5.01 -14.18 14.09
C LYS A 56 5.17 -14.84 15.46
N GLN A 57 5.12 -14.05 16.53
CA GLN A 57 5.23 -14.55 17.89
C GLN A 57 4.06 -15.49 18.23
N LEU A 58 2.84 -15.10 17.85
CA LEU A 58 1.64 -15.91 18.09
C LEU A 58 1.65 -17.20 17.29
N GLN A 59 2.06 -17.19 16.02
CA GLN A 59 2.19 -18.42 15.23
C GLN A 59 3.12 -19.44 15.89
N ALA A 60 4.27 -19.00 16.41
CA ALA A 60 5.20 -19.88 17.10
C ALA A 60 4.59 -20.46 18.39
N ARG A 61 3.85 -19.66 19.17
CA ARG A 61 3.21 -20.12 20.42
C ARG A 61 1.98 -20.98 20.21
N VAL A 62 1.19 -20.69 19.18
CA VAL A 62 0.02 -21.50 18.80
C VAL A 62 0.45 -22.90 18.40
N ARG A 63 1.62 -23.06 17.74
CA ARG A 63 2.21 -24.38 17.46
C ARG A 63 2.58 -25.15 18.73
N LEU A 64 2.92 -24.45 19.81
CA LEU A 64 3.18 -25.04 21.14
C LEU A 64 1.89 -25.31 21.94
N ASN A 65 0.71 -25.11 21.34
CA ASN A 65 -0.62 -25.32 21.93
C ASN A 65 -0.94 -24.48 23.18
N ASP A 66 -0.27 -23.34 23.37
CA ASP A 66 -0.61 -22.38 24.41
C ASP A 66 -2.04 -21.80 24.20
N GLU A 67 -2.91 -21.97 25.20
CA GLU A 67 -4.30 -21.50 25.18
C GLU A 67 -4.38 -19.97 25.10
N GLN A 68 -3.47 -19.29 25.81
CA GLN A 68 -3.42 -17.83 25.81
C GLN A 68 -3.07 -17.29 24.41
N ALA A 69 -2.16 -17.96 23.70
CA ALA A 69 -1.79 -17.59 22.33
C ALA A 69 -2.97 -17.75 21.35
N LYS A 70 -3.83 -18.75 21.55
CA LYS A 70 -5.06 -18.94 20.73
C LYS A 70 -6.04 -17.79 20.93
N LEU A 71 -6.23 -17.36 22.19
CA LEU A 71 -7.07 -16.20 22.51
C LEU A 71 -6.50 -14.91 21.89
N GLU A 72 -5.21 -14.65 22.08
CA GLU A 72 -4.54 -13.47 21.52
C GLU A 72 -4.56 -13.45 19.99
N ALA A 73 -4.40 -14.60 19.34
CA ALA A 73 -4.54 -14.73 17.89
C ALA A 73 -5.94 -14.33 17.43
N SER A 74 -6.99 -14.84 18.08
CA SER A 74 -8.37 -14.46 17.76
C SER A 74 -8.62 -12.95 17.93
N LEU A 75 -8.05 -12.34 18.96
CA LEU A 75 -8.18 -10.90 19.23
C LEU A 75 -7.39 -10.05 18.22
N LEU A 76 -6.20 -10.50 17.81
CA LEU A 76 -5.42 -9.84 16.77
C LEU A 76 -6.18 -9.82 15.44
N LEU A 77 -6.75 -10.97 15.05
CA LEU A 77 -7.55 -11.08 13.82
C LEU A 77 -8.80 -10.19 13.88
N LYS A 78 -9.56 -10.22 14.98
CA LYS A 78 -10.70 -9.32 15.22
C LYS A 78 -10.30 -7.84 15.14
N LYS A 79 -9.13 -7.48 15.68
CA LYS A 79 -8.60 -6.11 15.61
C LYS A 79 -8.29 -5.71 14.16
N CYS A 80 -7.61 -6.57 13.40
CA CYS A 80 -7.30 -6.32 11.99
C CYS A 80 -8.57 -6.20 11.13
N GLY A 81 -9.56 -7.06 11.37
CA GLY A 81 -10.88 -6.98 10.73
C GLY A 81 -11.59 -5.67 11.05
N ARG A 82 -11.64 -5.27 12.33
CA ARG A 82 -12.23 -3.99 12.78
C ARG A 82 -11.55 -2.76 12.17
N MET A 83 -10.24 -2.80 12.01
CA MET A 83 -9.47 -1.74 11.33
C MET A 83 -9.69 -1.71 9.81
N GLY A 84 -10.28 -2.77 9.24
CA GLY A 84 -10.53 -2.90 7.81
C GLY A 84 -9.31 -3.33 7.01
N LEU A 85 -8.31 -3.94 7.64
CA LEU A 85 -7.10 -4.44 6.96
C LEU A 85 -7.30 -5.85 6.37
N LEU A 86 -8.12 -6.67 7.02
CA LEU A 86 -8.47 -8.03 6.61
C LEU A 86 -9.99 -8.21 6.59
N PRO A 87 -10.55 -9.23 5.91
CA PRO A 87 -11.96 -9.59 6.07
C PRO A 87 -12.29 -9.94 7.54
N MET A 88 -13.57 -9.85 7.94
CA MET A 88 -13.94 -10.13 9.34
C MET A 88 -13.76 -11.60 9.68
N ASP A 89 -14.11 -12.47 8.74
CA ASP A 89 -14.13 -13.92 8.91
C ASP A 89 -13.15 -14.57 7.92
N GLY A 90 -12.71 -15.79 8.25
CA GLY A 90 -11.83 -16.59 7.39
C GLY A 90 -10.38 -16.13 7.28
N SER A 91 -9.97 -15.10 8.05
CA SER A 91 -8.59 -14.61 8.04
C SER A 91 -7.68 -15.44 8.94
N THR A 92 -6.47 -15.69 8.47
CA THR A 92 -5.42 -16.41 9.19
C THR A 92 -4.31 -15.48 9.68
N LEU A 93 -3.42 -15.98 10.54
CA LEU A 93 -2.26 -15.22 11.01
C LEU A 93 -1.26 -14.95 9.88
N ASP A 94 -1.19 -15.81 8.87
CA ASP A 94 -0.30 -15.66 7.71
C ASP A 94 -0.71 -14.47 6.83
N ASP A 95 -2.00 -14.20 6.69
CA ASP A 95 -2.51 -13.07 5.92
C ASP A 95 -2.03 -11.72 6.47
N VAL A 96 -1.82 -11.63 7.79
CA VAL A 96 -1.26 -10.43 8.44
C VAL A 96 0.18 -10.17 7.99
N LEU A 97 0.93 -11.22 7.63
CA LEU A 97 2.30 -11.10 7.14
C LEU A 97 2.34 -10.50 5.73
N GLY A 98 1.35 -10.82 4.89
CA GLY A 98 1.21 -10.33 3.51
C GLY A 98 0.76 -8.87 3.37
N LEU A 99 0.29 -8.23 4.44
CA LEU A 99 -0.20 -6.84 4.39
C LEU A 99 0.88 -5.85 3.92
N THR A 100 0.52 -4.90 3.06
CA THR A 100 1.40 -3.82 2.59
C THR A 100 1.23 -2.54 3.43
N PRO A 101 2.21 -1.61 3.45
CA PRO A 101 2.04 -0.32 4.12
C PRO A 101 0.91 0.52 3.50
N GLU A 102 0.65 0.34 2.21
CA GLU A 102 -0.44 0.99 1.49
C GLU A 102 -1.81 0.58 2.01
N ALA A 103 -1.99 -0.68 2.45
CA ALA A 103 -3.23 -1.11 3.08
C ALA A 103 -3.55 -0.26 4.32
N VAL A 104 -2.55 0.06 5.13
CA VAL A 104 -2.71 0.93 6.31
C VAL A 104 -2.99 2.38 5.91
N LEU A 105 -2.28 2.88 4.88
CA LEU A 105 -2.49 4.24 4.39
C LEU A 105 -3.89 4.43 3.78
N ASN A 106 -4.41 3.43 3.08
CA ASN A 106 -5.75 3.42 2.50
C ASN A 106 -6.86 3.58 3.54
N ARG A 107 -6.66 3.09 4.78
CA ARG A 107 -7.63 3.22 5.88
C ARG A 107 -7.64 4.58 6.59
N ARG A 108 -6.77 5.51 6.19
CA ARG A 108 -6.72 6.85 6.80
C ARG A 108 -7.94 7.67 6.39
N LEU A 109 -8.40 8.56 7.28
CA LEU A 109 -9.55 9.42 6.99
C LEU A 109 -9.34 10.24 5.70
N GLN A 110 -8.12 10.75 5.49
CA GLN A 110 -7.77 11.52 4.30
C GLN A 110 -8.02 10.75 2.99
N THR A 111 -7.56 9.50 2.90
CA THR A 111 -7.73 8.66 1.71
C THR A 111 -9.17 8.22 1.55
N MET A 112 -9.84 7.88 2.67
CA MET A 112 -11.25 7.50 2.65
C MET A 112 -12.15 8.64 2.16
N VAL A 113 -11.90 9.88 2.56
CA VAL A 113 -12.65 11.07 2.10
C VAL A 113 -12.48 11.29 0.60
N GLN A 114 -11.26 11.12 0.06
CA GLN A 114 -11.01 11.22 -1.38
C GLN A 114 -11.68 10.07 -2.15
N ARG A 115 -11.55 8.82 -1.68
CA ARG A 115 -12.16 7.64 -2.32
C ARG A 115 -13.68 7.73 -2.35
N LYS A 116 -14.29 8.25 -1.29
CA LYS A 116 -15.73 8.55 -1.22
C LYS A 116 -16.18 9.71 -2.13
N GLY A 117 -15.26 10.45 -2.72
CA GLY A 117 -15.58 11.59 -3.59
C GLY A 117 -16.07 12.84 -2.88
N LEU A 118 -15.83 12.95 -1.57
CA LEU A 118 -16.05 14.19 -0.82
C LEU A 118 -14.97 15.25 -1.12
N ALA A 119 -13.86 14.84 -1.74
CA ALA A 119 -12.79 15.69 -2.23
C ALA A 119 -12.25 15.14 -3.56
N ALA A 120 -11.80 16.02 -4.44
CA ALA A 120 -11.17 15.64 -5.71
C ALA A 120 -9.76 15.08 -5.49
N THR A 121 -8.96 15.71 -4.61
CA THR A 121 -7.56 15.32 -4.37
C THR A 121 -7.27 14.97 -2.90
N CYS A 122 -6.23 14.16 -2.67
CA CYS A 122 -5.69 13.88 -1.33
C CYS A 122 -5.40 15.16 -0.52
N LYS A 123 -4.87 16.20 -1.18
CA LYS A 123 -4.50 17.47 -0.54
C LYS A 123 -5.74 18.26 -0.12
N GLN A 124 -6.74 18.33 -0.98
CA GLN A 124 -8.04 18.94 -0.66
C GLN A 124 -8.72 18.19 0.50
N ALA A 125 -8.71 16.86 0.48
CA ALA A 125 -9.26 16.06 1.58
C ALA A 125 -8.61 16.42 2.93
N ARG A 126 -7.28 16.61 2.96
CA ARG A 126 -6.59 17.06 4.18
C ARG A 126 -7.05 18.44 4.63
N GLN A 127 -7.19 19.39 3.70
CA GLN A 127 -7.66 20.74 4.03
C GLN A 127 -9.06 20.70 4.65
N LEU A 128 -9.99 19.96 4.05
CA LEU A 128 -11.35 19.81 4.56
C LEU A 128 -11.39 19.22 5.96
N ILE A 129 -10.56 18.20 6.22
CA ILE A 129 -10.46 17.56 7.53
C ILE A 129 -9.88 18.56 8.55
N VAL A 130 -8.75 19.20 8.26
CA VAL A 130 -8.08 20.12 9.20
C VAL A 130 -8.96 21.32 9.52
N HIS A 131 -9.70 21.84 8.53
CA HIS A 131 -10.64 22.95 8.72
C HIS A 131 -11.94 22.51 9.42
N GLY A 132 -12.16 21.21 9.63
CA GLY A 132 -13.30 20.70 10.39
C GLY A 132 -14.60 20.56 9.61
N HIS A 133 -14.51 20.44 8.28
CA HIS A 133 -15.65 20.26 7.38
C HIS A 133 -16.11 18.80 7.26
N VAL A 134 -15.35 17.85 7.79
CA VAL A 134 -15.65 16.41 7.76
C VAL A 134 -16.06 15.93 9.16
N ALA A 135 -17.09 15.08 9.21
CA ALA A 135 -17.55 14.43 10.41
C ALA A 135 -17.67 12.90 10.22
N ILE A 136 -17.50 12.16 11.31
CA ILE A 136 -17.77 10.73 11.40
C ILE A 136 -18.86 10.55 12.46
N ASP A 137 -20.00 9.97 12.11
CA ASP A 137 -21.12 9.75 13.05
C ASP A 137 -21.55 11.05 13.76
N GLY A 138 -21.61 12.16 13.01
CA GLY A 138 -21.93 13.49 13.54
C GLY A 138 -20.80 14.18 14.33
N ARG A 139 -19.69 13.49 14.62
CA ARG A 139 -18.55 14.06 15.35
C ARG A 139 -17.51 14.63 14.39
N LYS A 140 -17.15 15.91 14.59
CA LYS A 140 -16.09 16.58 13.82
C LYS A 140 -14.73 15.94 14.10
N VAL A 141 -14.04 15.49 13.05
CA VAL A 141 -12.70 14.91 13.14
C VAL A 141 -11.72 15.78 12.38
N THR A 142 -10.69 16.30 13.06
CA THR A 142 -9.69 17.22 12.48
C THR A 142 -8.37 16.56 12.13
N ILE A 143 -8.20 15.27 12.45
CA ILE A 143 -6.94 14.54 12.28
C ILE A 143 -6.99 13.70 11.00
N PRO A 144 -6.23 14.05 9.94
CA PRO A 144 -6.22 13.28 8.68
C PRO A 144 -5.57 11.90 8.81
N GLY A 145 -4.76 11.68 9.85
CA GLY A 145 -4.13 10.41 10.19
C GLY A 145 -5.03 9.45 10.99
N TYR A 146 -6.29 9.80 11.24
CA TYR A 146 -7.24 8.91 11.91
C TYR A 146 -7.47 7.65 11.08
N ILE A 147 -7.36 6.47 11.70
CA ILE A 147 -7.62 5.19 11.05
C ILE A 147 -9.12 4.88 11.20
N VAL A 148 -9.84 4.88 10.09
CA VAL A 148 -11.29 4.68 10.07
C VAL A 148 -11.60 3.20 10.23
N LYS A 149 -12.40 2.86 11.25
CA LYS A 149 -12.89 1.49 11.45
C LYS A 149 -13.90 1.12 10.38
N ARG A 150 -14.05 -0.18 10.09
CA ARG A 150 -15.02 -0.65 9.08
C ARG A 150 -16.45 -0.17 9.37
N SER A 151 -16.89 -0.16 10.62
CA SER A 151 -18.23 0.32 11.03
C SER A 151 -18.44 1.83 10.92
N GLU A 152 -17.35 2.60 10.90
CA GLU A 152 -17.39 4.07 10.82
C GLU A 152 -17.33 4.56 9.37
N GLU A 153 -16.98 3.67 8.45
CA GLU A 153 -16.70 4.01 7.06
C GLU A 153 -17.89 4.64 6.37
N GLU A 154 -19.06 4.01 6.43
CA GLU A 154 -20.30 4.51 5.82
C GLU A 154 -20.72 5.87 6.40
N LYS A 155 -20.46 6.09 7.69
CA LYS A 155 -20.84 7.27 8.46
C LYS A 155 -19.99 8.52 8.22
N ILE A 156 -19.01 8.46 7.31
CA ILE A 156 -18.24 9.64 6.90
C ILE A 156 -19.12 10.54 6.03
N ALA A 157 -19.35 11.77 6.50
CA ALA A 157 -20.10 12.81 5.80
C ALA A 157 -19.48 14.19 6.03
N TYR A 158 -20.02 15.22 5.36
CA TYR A 158 -19.71 16.59 5.75
C TYR A 158 -20.31 16.92 7.11
N ASN A 159 -19.66 17.81 7.84
CA ASN A 159 -20.20 18.38 9.06
C ASN A 159 -21.41 19.27 8.71
N ALA A 160 -22.55 19.05 9.35
CA ALA A 160 -23.77 19.81 9.12
C ALA A 160 -23.61 21.32 9.37
N LEU A 161 -22.72 21.71 10.29
CA LEU A 161 -22.45 23.12 10.61
C LEU A 161 -21.50 23.80 9.62
N SER A 162 -20.97 23.05 8.66
CA SER A 162 -20.00 23.57 7.69
C SER A 162 -20.72 24.26 6.52
N PRO A 163 -20.21 25.38 5.99
CA PRO A 163 -20.71 26.00 4.76
C PRO A 163 -20.69 25.04 3.55
N ILE A 164 -19.76 24.08 3.55
CA ILE A 164 -19.58 23.09 2.48
C ILE A 164 -20.67 21.99 2.47
N SER A 165 -21.47 21.92 3.53
CA SER A 165 -22.62 20.99 3.58
C SER A 165 -23.68 21.35 2.55
N ASN A 166 -23.80 22.64 2.21
CA ASN A 166 -24.70 23.14 1.18
C ASN A 166 -24.29 22.62 -0.21
N GLU A 167 -25.22 22.00 -0.92
CA GLU A 167 -24.95 21.37 -2.22
C GLU A 167 -24.54 22.37 -3.30
N MET A 168 -25.07 23.60 -3.20
CA MET A 168 -24.79 24.71 -4.11
C MET A 168 -23.42 25.39 -3.88
N HIS A 169 -22.63 24.92 -2.91
CA HIS A 169 -21.33 25.52 -2.64
C HIS A 169 -20.36 25.23 -3.82
N PRO A 170 -19.63 26.24 -4.35
CA PRO A 170 -18.83 26.09 -5.56
C PRO A 170 -17.77 24.98 -5.48
N VAL A 171 -17.18 24.79 -4.28
CA VAL A 171 -16.20 23.72 -4.05
C VAL A 171 -16.80 22.32 -4.22
N ARG A 172 -18.12 22.14 -4.01
CA ARG A 172 -18.81 20.86 -4.19
C ARG A 172 -19.22 20.64 -5.65
N THR A 173 -19.69 21.70 -6.32
CA THR A 173 -20.01 21.69 -7.75
C THR A 173 -18.79 21.35 -8.61
N GLY A 174 -17.61 21.88 -8.25
CA GLY A 174 -16.36 21.56 -8.94
C GLY A 174 -15.97 20.08 -8.85
N VAL A 175 -16.18 19.45 -7.68
CA VAL A 175 -15.86 18.02 -7.47
C VAL A 175 -16.76 17.10 -8.29
N GLN A 176 -18.02 17.49 -8.52
CA GLN A 176 -18.94 16.72 -9.37
C GLN A 176 -18.60 16.84 -10.87
N LYS A 177 -18.01 17.96 -11.29
CA LYS A 177 -17.75 18.25 -12.71
C LYS A 177 -16.54 17.49 -13.29
N GLU A 178 -15.63 17.01 -12.45
CA GLU A 178 -14.38 16.35 -12.86
C GLU A 178 -14.44 14.81 -12.86
N ARG A 179 -15.62 14.20 -12.67
CA ARG A 179 -15.80 12.77 -12.91
C ARG A 179 -16.69 12.53 -14.12
N PRO A 180 -16.14 12.53 -15.34
CA PRO A 180 -16.72 11.69 -16.37
C PRO A 180 -16.80 10.27 -15.79
N VAL A 181 -17.99 9.70 -15.75
CA VAL A 181 -18.13 8.25 -15.71
C VAL A 181 -17.57 7.77 -17.05
N GLU A 182 -16.26 7.64 -17.12
CA GLU A 182 -15.60 6.94 -18.20
C GLU A 182 -16.01 5.48 -18.01
N ALA A 183 -17.12 5.10 -18.65
CA ALA A 183 -17.31 3.72 -19.06
C ALA A 183 -15.95 3.27 -19.60
N PRO A 184 -15.42 2.10 -19.21
CA PRO A 184 -14.15 1.64 -19.73
C PRO A 184 -14.23 1.75 -21.25
N ALA A 185 -13.42 2.65 -21.82
CA ALA A 185 -13.38 2.81 -23.26
C ALA A 185 -13.22 1.41 -23.85
N PRO A 186 -14.02 1.02 -24.86
CA PRO A 186 -13.80 -0.25 -25.52
C PRO A 186 -12.32 -0.29 -25.88
N ILE A 187 -11.61 -1.30 -25.37
CA ILE A 187 -10.20 -1.52 -25.64
C ILE A 187 -10.10 -1.53 -27.16
N VAL A 188 -9.51 -0.48 -27.73
CA VAL A 188 -9.38 -0.35 -29.19
C VAL A 188 -8.44 -1.47 -29.63
N GLU A 189 -9.03 -2.52 -30.20
CA GLU A 189 -8.39 -3.78 -30.62
C GLU A 189 -7.16 -3.55 -31.52
N ASP A 190 -7.12 -2.41 -32.22
CA ASP A 190 -6.03 -2.00 -33.11
C ASP A 190 -4.67 -1.83 -32.41
N LYS A 191 -4.65 -1.41 -31.14
CA LYS A 191 -3.37 -1.27 -30.39
C LYS A 191 -2.81 -2.61 -29.95
N VAL A 192 -3.67 -3.59 -29.66
CA VAL A 192 -3.24 -4.96 -29.30
C VAL A 192 -2.70 -5.67 -30.54
N ASN A 193 -3.38 -5.54 -31.68
CA ASN A 193 -2.93 -6.14 -32.94
C ASN A 193 -1.57 -5.56 -33.41
N SER A 194 -1.37 -4.24 -33.32
CA SER A 194 -0.07 -3.64 -33.68
C SER A 194 1.08 -4.00 -32.73
N GLN A 195 0.79 -4.34 -31.47
CA GLN A 195 1.78 -4.85 -30.53
C GLN A 195 2.10 -6.33 -30.78
N LEU A 196 1.09 -7.14 -31.12
CA LEU A 196 1.27 -8.54 -31.50
C LEU A 196 2.09 -8.69 -32.79
N GLU A 197 1.82 -7.90 -33.83
CA GLU A 197 2.61 -7.91 -35.06
C GLU A 197 4.07 -7.51 -34.82
N LYS A 198 4.33 -6.55 -33.91
CA LYS A 198 5.69 -6.17 -33.53
C LYS A 198 6.40 -7.30 -32.78
N VAL A 199 5.71 -7.99 -31.87
CA VAL A 199 6.27 -9.12 -31.11
C VAL A 199 6.55 -10.31 -32.04
N GLU A 200 5.67 -10.63 -32.99
CA GLU A 200 5.90 -11.66 -33.99
C GLU A 200 7.11 -11.34 -34.88
N LYS A 201 7.27 -10.08 -35.27
CA LYS A 201 8.41 -9.63 -36.08
C LYS A 201 9.73 -9.71 -35.31
N VAL A 202 9.70 -9.44 -34.00
CA VAL A 202 10.86 -9.61 -33.12
C VAL A 202 11.16 -11.09 -32.90
N LEU A 203 10.16 -11.95 -32.69
CA LEU A 203 10.35 -13.40 -32.55
C LEU A 203 10.92 -14.02 -33.83
N LYS A 204 10.45 -13.61 -35.01
CA LYS A 204 11.04 -14.04 -36.29
C LYS A 204 12.47 -13.56 -36.46
N LYS A 205 12.79 -12.34 -36.01
CA LYS A 205 14.15 -11.82 -36.05
C LYS A 205 15.06 -12.59 -35.11
N VAL A 206 14.64 -12.82 -33.87
CA VAL A 206 15.39 -13.62 -32.88
C VAL A 206 15.55 -15.07 -33.36
N ALA A 207 14.53 -15.67 -33.99
CA ALA A 207 14.64 -17.01 -34.56
C ALA A 207 15.60 -17.06 -35.76
N ALA A 208 15.66 -16.01 -36.58
CA ALA A 208 16.66 -15.92 -37.65
C ALA A 208 18.07 -15.73 -37.10
N ASP A 209 18.24 -14.87 -36.08
CA ASP A 209 19.52 -14.63 -35.42
C ASP A 209 20.04 -15.91 -34.69
N VAL A 210 19.14 -16.78 -34.20
CA VAL A 210 19.50 -18.07 -33.57
C VAL A 210 19.89 -19.14 -34.61
N VAL A 211 19.39 -19.07 -35.84
CA VAL A 211 19.76 -20.01 -36.92
C VAL A 211 21.11 -19.68 -37.55
N GLU A 212 21.59 -18.43 -37.43
CA GLU A 212 22.93 -18.03 -37.91
C GLU A 212 24.07 -18.41 -36.96
N ASP A 213 23.81 -18.70 -35.67
CA ASP A 213 24.84 -19.00 -34.66
C ASP A 213 25.12 -20.52 -34.46
N GLU A 214 24.38 -21.40 -35.15
CA GLU A 214 24.63 -22.86 -35.17
C GLU A 214 25.64 -23.30 -36.26
N GLY A 215 26.31 -22.33 -36.89
CA GLY A 215 27.21 -22.53 -38.04
C GLY A 215 28.71 -22.39 -37.76
N ALA A 216 29.16 -22.51 -36.51
CA ALA A 216 30.59 -22.52 -36.16
C ALA A 216 30.92 -23.71 -35.24
N PRO A 217 31.73 -24.70 -35.68
CA PRO A 217 32.21 -25.74 -34.78
C PRO A 217 33.08 -25.08 -33.70
N ALA A 218 32.67 -25.23 -32.44
CA ALA A 218 33.51 -24.88 -31.30
C ALA A 218 34.71 -25.85 -31.26
N ASP A 219 35.87 -25.38 -31.71
CA ASP A 219 37.16 -26.02 -31.47
C ASP A 219 37.39 -26.11 -29.94
N LEU A 220 37.12 -27.29 -29.39
CA LEU A 220 37.60 -27.68 -28.06
C LEU A 220 39.13 -27.82 -28.15
N PRO A 221 39.93 -27.09 -27.34
CA PRO A 221 41.37 -27.28 -27.35
C PRO A 221 41.76 -28.66 -26.78
N ASP A 222 42.48 -29.43 -27.59
CA ASP A 222 43.15 -30.67 -27.20
C ASP A 222 44.05 -30.43 -25.99
N LEU A 223 43.77 -31.14 -24.88
CA LEU A 223 44.66 -31.23 -23.73
C LEU A 223 45.85 -32.12 -24.11
N ALA A 224 46.93 -31.48 -24.55
CA ALA A 224 48.22 -32.11 -24.76
C ALA A 224 48.69 -32.86 -23.49
N ALA A 225 48.90 -34.17 -23.64
CA ALA A 225 49.66 -34.99 -22.72
C ALA A 225 51.15 -34.86 -23.05
N GLU A 226 51.89 -34.09 -22.26
CA GLU A 226 53.35 -34.17 -22.19
C GLU A 226 53.81 -34.20 -20.72
N SER A 227 54.28 -35.39 -20.34
CA SER A 227 55.49 -35.65 -19.54
C SER A 227 55.92 -34.64 -18.47
N LYS A 228 55.83 -35.07 -17.20
CA LYS A 228 56.86 -34.77 -16.19
C LYS A 228 57.54 -36.08 -15.79
N GLU A 229 58.78 -36.23 -16.26
CA GLU A 229 59.83 -36.94 -15.55
C GLU A 229 60.36 -36.06 -14.40
N GLU A 230 60.94 -36.73 -13.40
CA GLU A 230 61.51 -36.29 -12.11
C GLU A 230 60.55 -36.13 -10.91
#